data_AF-A3W9Q8-F1
#
_entry.id   AF-A3W9Q8-F1
#
_cell.length_a   1.000
_cell.length_b   1.000
_cell.length_c   1.000
_cell.angle_alpha   90.00
_cell.angle_beta   90.00
_cell.angle_gamma   90.00
#
_symmetry.space_group_name_H-M   'P 1'
#
loop_
_entity.id
_entity.type
_entity.pdbx_description
1 polymer ?
#
loop_
_entity_poly.entity_id
_entity_poly.type
_entity_poly.pdbx_seq_one_letter_code
_entity_poly.pdbx_strand_id
1 'polypeptide(L)'
;MRSPAASLIAVAAAAGLTASHPAAARDMHERHIETLWTISDVDLIESDSSAPADEEGRLVANDDFVIKQRLLPPTAARLTSAIVDGDGDVLAEAGDELFGVVSGSGDVYCLDKRPEYNPVGALMVGAIFQASCFKDADGDGTFDGGFKKKLQPSAFPQLRGKHRRNLREISGGSFEKIDPRALTKVYYVGIEFDGRGFLAIGKSRYFRVAFGGEYAKGELSRWFSTDGDELPKEMGAEGLGAKWTVLGFEDGAIRVRVDEPLEQKPFAVSIRVTIR
;
A
#
# COMPACT_ATOMS: atom_id res chain seq x y z
N MET A 1 81.16 36.46 13.98
CA MET A 1 79.88 37.12 14.32
C MET A 1 78.78 36.47 13.49
N ARG A 2 77.96 35.61 14.08
CA ARG A 2 76.89 34.86 13.40
C ARG A 2 75.53 35.45 13.82
N SER A 3 74.70 35.77 12.83
CA SER A 3 73.34 36.33 13.00
C SER A 3 72.40 35.41 13.75
N PRO A 4 71.44 35.94 14.52
CA PRO A 4 70.32 35.16 15.04
C PRO A 4 69.26 34.96 13.95
N ALA A 5 68.81 33.72 13.78
CA ALA A 5 67.68 33.37 12.92
C ALA A 5 66.36 33.64 13.67
N ALA A 6 65.50 34.48 13.10
CA ALA A 6 64.15 34.73 13.60
C ALA A 6 63.22 33.59 13.18
N SER A 7 62.61 32.90 14.15
CA SER A 7 61.52 31.95 13.90
C SER A 7 60.18 32.70 13.87
N LEU A 8 59.51 32.66 12.71
CA LEU A 8 58.13 33.12 12.54
C LEU A 8 57.18 31.96 12.88
N ILE A 9 56.40 32.12 13.94
CA ILE A 9 55.28 31.22 14.27
C ILE A 9 54.06 31.70 13.46
N ALA A 10 53.66 30.92 12.45
CA ALA A 10 52.43 31.15 11.70
C ALA A 10 51.25 30.54 12.46
N VAL A 11 50.36 31.38 12.97
CA VAL A 11 49.07 30.95 13.55
C VAL A 11 48.09 30.72 12.41
N ALA A 12 47.83 29.47 12.06
CA ALA A 12 46.78 29.10 11.11
C ALA A 12 45.43 29.19 11.83
N ALA A 13 44.67 30.26 11.56
CA ALA A 13 43.28 30.37 11.95
C ALA A 13 42.44 29.39 11.12
N ALA A 14 42.11 28.24 11.70
CA ALA A 14 41.12 27.32 11.16
C ALA A 14 39.74 27.99 11.25
N ALA A 15 39.33 28.67 10.17
CA ALA A 15 37.97 29.13 9.99
C ALA A 15 37.03 27.92 9.98
N GLY A 16 36.35 27.70 11.11
CA GLY A 16 35.35 26.67 11.27
C GLY A 16 34.17 26.94 10.34
N LEU A 17 34.19 26.30 9.17
CA LEU A 17 33.02 26.08 8.34
C LEU A 17 32.08 25.16 9.13
N THR A 18 31.28 25.75 10.02
CA THR A 18 30.11 25.08 10.55
C THR A 18 29.15 24.91 9.38
N ALA A 19 29.19 23.72 8.77
CA ALA A 19 28.20 23.31 7.80
C ALA A 19 26.84 23.31 8.50
N SER A 20 26.11 24.42 8.35
CA SER A 20 24.71 24.57 8.66
C SER A 20 23.94 23.60 7.76
N HIS A 21 23.91 22.33 8.19
CA HIS A 21 23.04 21.34 7.59
C HIS A 21 21.62 21.90 7.70
N PRO A 22 20.93 22.11 6.57
CA PRO A 22 19.71 22.88 6.56
C PRO A 22 18.67 22.14 7.40
N ALA A 23 18.28 22.73 8.53
CA ALA A 23 17.24 22.20 9.43
C ALA A 23 15.95 21.83 8.67
N ALA A 24 15.69 22.51 7.55
CA ALA A 24 14.61 22.20 6.63
C ALA A 24 14.69 20.78 6.02
N ALA A 25 15.88 20.29 5.66
CA ALA A 25 16.05 18.96 5.07
C ALA A 25 15.80 17.84 6.08
N ARG A 26 16.21 18.05 7.35
CA ARG A 26 15.92 17.11 8.45
C ARG A 26 14.42 17.03 8.73
N ASP A 27 13.76 18.18 8.84
CA ASP A 27 12.30 18.27 9.04
C ASP A 27 11.51 17.65 7.87
N MET A 28 12.02 17.73 6.63
CA MET A 28 11.39 17.04 5.50
C MET A 28 11.42 15.53 5.64
N HIS A 29 12.54 14.98 6.11
CA HIS A 29 12.74 13.54 6.25
C HIS A 29 11.91 13.00 7.40
N GLU A 30 12.02 13.60 8.59
CA GLU A 30 11.33 13.17 9.82
C GLU A 30 9.81 13.10 9.67
N ARG A 31 9.21 14.05 8.94
CA ARG A 31 7.75 14.11 8.79
C ARG A 31 7.21 13.41 7.57
N HIS A 32 8.07 12.82 6.74
CA HIS A 32 7.63 12.08 5.57
C HIS A 32 6.88 10.83 6.00
N ILE A 33 5.76 10.57 5.32
CA ILE A 33 5.00 9.34 5.43
C ILE A 33 4.60 8.85 4.05
N GLU A 34 4.67 7.55 3.85
CA GLU A 34 4.14 6.88 2.67
C GLU A 34 3.64 5.48 2.99
N THR A 35 2.56 5.07 2.33
CA THR A 35 2.10 3.69 2.41
C THR A 35 2.88 2.84 1.42
N LEU A 36 3.46 1.74 1.90
CA LEU A 36 4.20 0.77 1.11
C LEU A 36 3.54 -0.60 1.22
N TRP A 37 2.56 -0.86 0.38
CA TRP A 37 1.94 -2.18 0.33
C TRP A 37 2.86 -3.16 -0.36
N THR A 38 2.96 -4.39 0.15
CA THR A 38 3.73 -5.47 -0.45
C THR A 38 2.81 -6.61 -0.84
N ILE A 39 3.00 -7.17 -2.03
CA ILE A 39 2.30 -8.38 -2.47
C ILE A 39 2.75 -9.54 -1.59
N SER A 40 1.84 -10.19 -0.88
CA SER A 40 2.14 -11.35 -0.03
C SER A 40 2.50 -12.56 -0.88
N ASP A 41 3.54 -13.29 -0.48
CA ASP A 41 3.99 -14.56 -1.06
C ASP A 41 3.10 -15.75 -0.68
N VAL A 42 2.43 -15.68 0.48
CA VAL A 42 1.78 -16.84 1.13
C VAL A 42 0.25 -16.76 1.17
N ASP A 43 -0.33 -15.57 1.05
CA ASP A 43 -1.79 -15.40 1.20
C ASP A 43 -2.51 -15.39 -0.14
N LEU A 44 -2.62 -16.57 -0.76
CA LEU A 44 -3.67 -16.76 -1.74
C LEU A 44 -4.99 -16.84 -0.97
N ILE A 45 -5.81 -15.79 -1.02
CA ILE A 45 -7.04 -15.64 -0.20
C ILE A 45 -7.85 -16.94 -0.25
N GLU A 46 -7.76 -17.73 0.84
CA GLU A 46 -7.99 -19.18 0.86
C GLU A 46 -9.46 -19.60 0.65
N SER A 47 -10.39 -18.64 0.57
CA SER A 47 -11.80 -19.00 0.60
C SER A 47 -12.36 -19.56 -0.71
N ASP A 48 -11.77 -19.32 -1.89
CA ASP A 48 -12.48 -19.67 -3.15
C ASP A 48 -11.62 -20.09 -4.37
N SER A 49 -10.28 -20.07 -4.36
CA SER A 49 -9.54 -20.18 -5.65
C SER A 49 -8.07 -20.62 -5.64
N SER A 50 -7.54 -21.18 -4.56
CA SER A 50 -6.09 -21.17 -4.36
C SER A 50 -5.42 -22.45 -3.89
N ALA A 51 -5.99 -23.62 -4.16
CA ALA A 51 -5.12 -24.78 -4.25
C ALA A 51 -4.11 -24.52 -5.39
N PRO A 52 -2.79 -24.75 -5.18
CA PRO A 52 -1.88 -24.87 -6.32
C PRO A 52 -2.48 -25.95 -7.20
N ALA A 53 -2.91 -25.56 -8.40
CA ALA A 53 -3.49 -26.52 -9.30
C ALA A 53 -2.38 -27.53 -9.63
N ASP A 54 -2.71 -28.80 -9.44
CA ASP A 54 -1.97 -29.90 -10.02
C ASP A 54 -1.84 -29.73 -11.55
N GLU A 55 -1.20 -30.69 -12.22
CA GLU A 55 -1.09 -30.64 -13.69
C GLU A 55 -2.45 -30.50 -14.40
N GLU A 56 -3.57 -30.81 -13.73
CA GLU A 56 -4.92 -30.76 -14.28
C GLU A 56 -5.52 -29.35 -14.33
N GLY A 57 -4.93 -28.37 -13.63
CA GLY A 57 -5.45 -27.01 -13.58
C GLY A 57 -6.76 -26.88 -12.79
N ARG A 58 -7.18 -25.64 -12.51
CA ARG A 58 -8.46 -25.33 -11.87
C ARG A 58 -9.39 -24.58 -12.81
N LEU A 59 -10.70 -24.72 -12.61
CA LEU A 59 -11.69 -23.92 -13.32
C LEU A 59 -11.81 -22.52 -12.68
N VAL A 60 -11.85 -21.49 -13.53
CA VAL A 60 -11.99 -20.08 -13.16
C VAL A 60 -13.16 -19.51 -13.95
N ALA A 61 -14.21 -19.10 -13.25
CA ALA A 61 -15.40 -18.51 -13.88
C ALA A 61 -15.11 -17.11 -14.42
N ASN A 62 -15.98 -16.62 -15.31
CA ASN A 62 -15.96 -15.23 -15.74
C ASN A 62 -16.05 -14.27 -14.55
N ASP A 63 -15.27 -13.20 -14.57
CA ASP A 63 -15.12 -12.20 -13.50
C ASP A 63 -14.48 -12.74 -12.21
N ASP A 64 -13.91 -13.94 -12.25
CA ASP A 64 -13.16 -14.53 -11.13
C ASP A 64 -11.64 -14.39 -11.32
N PHE A 65 -10.88 -14.61 -10.25
CA PHE A 65 -9.45 -14.45 -10.24
C PHE A 65 -8.73 -15.72 -10.65
N VAL A 66 -7.78 -15.60 -11.58
CA VAL A 66 -6.75 -16.59 -11.90
C VAL A 66 -5.66 -16.62 -10.83
N ILE A 67 -5.26 -15.45 -10.32
CA ILE A 67 -4.34 -15.30 -9.20
C ILE A 67 -4.87 -14.17 -8.34
N LYS A 68 -4.90 -14.34 -7.03
CA LYS A 68 -5.31 -13.29 -6.08
C LYS A 68 -4.45 -13.37 -4.83
N GLN A 69 -3.62 -12.38 -4.60
CA GLN A 69 -2.74 -12.31 -3.44
C GLN A 69 -3.05 -11.08 -2.60
N ARG A 70 -2.86 -11.25 -1.29
CA ARG A 70 -3.05 -10.19 -0.33
C ARG A 70 -2.02 -9.08 -0.49
N LEU A 71 -2.44 -7.84 -0.27
CA LEU A 71 -1.54 -6.71 -0.06
C LEU A 71 -1.36 -6.50 1.45
N LEU A 72 -0.12 -6.50 1.90
CA LEU A 72 0.24 -6.32 3.30
C LEU A 72 0.89 -4.95 3.53
N PRO A 73 0.55 -4.24 4.61
CA PRO A 73 1.31 -3.06 5.02
C PRO A 73 2.68 -3.47 5.61
N PRO A 74 3.63 -2.53 5.78
CA PRO A 74 4.93 -2.84 6.35
C PRO A 74 4.85 -3.32 7.81
N THR A 75 3.92 -2.76 8.58
CA THR A 75 3.63 -3.14 9.96
C THR A 75 2.13 -3.04 10.21
N ALA A 76 1.65 -3.64 11.29
CA ALA A 76 0.28 -3.53 11.75
C ALA A 76 0.24 -3.46 13.28
N ALA A 77 -0.83 -2.86 13.81
CA ALA A 77 -1.05 -2.75 15.24
C ALA A 77 -2.53 -2.99 15.59
N ARG A 78 -2.77 -3.36 16.84
CA ARG A 78 -4.11 -3.43 17.44
C ARG A 78 -4.14 -2.57 18.70
N LEU A 79 -5.16 -1.74 18.83
CA LEU A 79 -5.34 -0.92 20.03
C LEU A 79 -5.65 -1.79 21.24
N THR A 80 -4.93 -1.58 22.33
CA THR A 80 -5.27 -2.16 23.65
C THR A 80 -6.11 -1.21 24.49
N SER A 81 -6.17 0.07 24.10
CA SER A 81 -7.01 1.10 24.71
C SER A 81 -7.58 2.04 23.67
N ALA A 82 -8.75 2.62 23.94
CA ALA A 82 -9.36 3.61 23.05
C ALA A 82 -8.48 4.85 22.92
N ILE A 83 -8.65 5.58 21.80
CA ILE A 83 -8.03 6.88 21.58
C ILE A 83 -9.13 7.93 21.66
N VAL A 84 -8.93 8.90 22.55
CA VAL A 84 -9.85 10.02 22.75
C VAL A 84 -9.12 11.32 22.44
N ASP A 85 -9.77 12.25 21.76
CA ASP A 85 -9.18 13.57 21.52
C ASP A 85 -9.37 14.53 22.72
N GLY A 86 -8.78 15.72 22.63
CA GLY A 86 -8.89 16.74 23.68
C GLY A 86 -10.31 17.25 23.97
N ASP A 87 -11.27 16.99 23.07
CA ASP A 87 -12.67 17.37 23.24
C ASP A 87 -13.49 16.25 23.92
N GLY A 88 -12.88 15.07 24.14
CA GLY A 88 -13.52 13.90 24.70
C GLY A 88 -14.14 12.97 23.66
N ASP A 89 -13.95 13.23 22.37
CA ASP A 89 -14.50 12.39 21.30
C ASP A 89 -13.62 11.16 21.07
N VAL A 90 -14.26 9.99 20.98
CA VAL A 90 -13.57 8.73 20.69
C VAL A 90 -13.19 8.67 19.21
N LEU A 91 -11.89 8.70 18.93
CA LEU A 91 -11.34 8.57 17.58
C LEU A 91 -11.19 7.11 17.14
N ALA A 92 -10.87 6.23 18.09
CA ALA A 92 -10.62 4.82 17.88
C ALA A 92 -10.99 4.01 19.12
N GLU A 93 -11.53 2.82 18.94
CA GLU A 93 -11.95 1.92 20.02
C GLU A 93 -10.84 0.91 20.34
N ALA A 94 -10.81 0.41 21.58
CA ALA A 94 -9.95 -0.74 21.88
C ALA A 94 -10.31 -1.93 20.98
N GLY A 95 -9.29 -2.63 20.47
CA GLY A 95 -9.44 -3.70 19.48
C GLY A 95 -9.43 -3.23 18.03
N ASP A 96 -9.55 -1.93 17.73
CA ASP A 96 -9.37 -1.43 16.37
C ASP A 96 -7.98 -1.79 15.84
N GLU A 97 -7.93 -2.23 14.58
CA GLU A 97 -6.70 -2.58 13.89
C GLU A 97 -6.23 -1.42 13.01
N LEU A 98 -4.92 -1.22 12.96
CA LEU A 98 -4.28 -0.15 12.21
C LEU A 98 -3.21 -0.71 11.27
N PHE A 99 -3.10 -0.11 10.09
CA PHE A 99 -2.00 -0.39 9.18
C PHE A 99 -0.88 0.63 9.41
N GLY A 100 0.35 0.15 9.43
CA GLY A 100 1.54 0.98 9.51
C GLY A 100 1.86 1.66 8.19
N VAL A 101 2.53 2.81 8.26
CA VAL A 101 3.12 3.50 7.12
C VAL A 101 4.61 3.69 7.33
N VAL A 102 5.37 3.76 6.24
CA VAL A 102 6.78 4.11 6.33
C VAL A 102 6.86 5.58 6.76
N SER A 103 7.56 5.86 7.85
CA SER A 103 7.82 7.22 8.32
C SER A 103 9.31 7.47 8.49
N GLY A 104 9.74 8.72 8.30
CA GLY A 104 11.13 9.09 8.53
C GLY A 104 11.51 9.25 10.01
N SER A 105 10.54 9.29 10.92
CA SER A 105 10.77 9.18 12.36
C SER A 105 9.56 8.64 13.10
N GLY A 106 9.80 7.82 14.13
CA GLY A 106 8.75 7.15 14.90
C GLY A 106 7.95 6.13 14.10
N ASP A 107 7.09 5.41 14.80
CA ASP A 107 6.09 4.53 14.20
C ASP A 107 4.81 5.32 13.93
N VAL A 108 4.23 5.15 12.74
CA VAL A 108 2.97 5.79 12.37
C VAL A 108 2.00 4.72 11.91
N TYR A 109 0.83 4.68 12.54
CA TYR A 109 -0.25 3.77 12.20
C TYR A 109 -1.51 4.55 11.86
N CYS A 110 -2.28 4.06 10.88
CA CYS A 110 -3.50 4.71 10.44
C CYS A 110 -4.68 3.77 10.58
N LEU A 111 -5.80 4.32 11.03
CA LEU A 111 -7.06 3.61 11.08
C LEU A 111 -7.53 3.28 9.67
N ASP A 112 -7.98 2.05 9.53
CA ASP A 112 -8.57 1.56 8.31
C ASP A 112 -10.10 1.69 8.27
N LYS A 113 -10.61 2.81 8.80
CA LYS A 113 -12.04 3.09 8.79
C LYS A 113 -12.46 3.64 7.43
N ARG A 114 -13.71 3.38 7.06
CA ARG A 114 -14.30 4.00 5.87
C ARG A 114 -14.08 5.51 5.99
N PRO A 115 -13.43 6.13 5.00
CA PRO A 115 -13.12 7.54 5.10
C PRO A 115 -14.42 8.34 5.23
N GLU A 116 -14.48 9.19 6.26
CA GLU A 116 -15.63 10.04 6.56
C GLU A 116 -15.97 10.89 5.33
N TYR A 117 -17.17 10.71 4.76
CA TYR A 117 -17.65 11.60 3.73
C TYR A 117 -17.99 12.94 4.38
N ASN A 118 -17.17 13.97 4.11
CA ASN A 118 -17.48 15.34 4.51
C ASN A 118 -18.27 16.03 3.38
N PRO A 119 -19.60 16.16 3.47
CA PRO A 119 -20.43 16.74 2.40
C PRO A 119 -20.05 18.20 2.11
N VAL A 120 -19.69 18.98 3.13
CA VAL A 120 -19.33 20.39 2.99
C VAL A 120 -17.98 20.54 2.28
N GLY A 121 -17.02 19.69 2.61
CA GLY A 121 -15.73 19.61 1.90
C GLY A 121 -15.85 19.04 0.48
N ALA A 122 -16.79 18.11 0.27
CA ALA A 122 -17.02 17.45 -1.01
C ALA A 122 -17.50 18.43 -2.09
N LEU A 123 -18.28 19.44 -1.72
CA LEU A 123 -18.80 20.46 -2.65
C LEU A 123 -17.70 21.40 -3.17
N MET A 124 -16.67 21.68 -2.36
CA MET A 124 -15.63 22.67 -2.69
C MET A 124 -14.33 22.04 -3.23
N VAL A 125 -14.00 20.80 -2.84
CA VAL A 125 -12.67 20.20 -3.12
C VAL A 125 -12.80 18.73 -3.59
N GLY A 126 -14.02 18.26 -3.86
CA GLY A 126 -14.32 16.85 -4.08
C GLY A 126 -14.27 16.06 -2.77
N ALA A 127 -14.98 14.93 -2.67
CA ALA A 127 -15.00 14.11 -1.46
C ALA A 127 -13.57 13.78 -1.01
N ILE A 128 -13.10 14.39 0.09
CA ILE A 128 -11.74 14.18 0.57
C ILE A 128 -11.79 13.00 1.53
N PHE A 129 -11.45 11.82 1.02
CA PHE A 129 -11.18 10.68 1.89
C PHE A 129 -9.96 10.99 2.77
N GLN A 130 -10.11 10.89 4.09
CA GLN A 130 -9.04 11.10 5.06
C GLN A 130 -8.90 9.87 5.94
N ALA A 131 -7.67 9.50 6.25
CA ALA A 131 -7.35 8.53 7.28
C ALA A 131 -6.94 9.27 8.57
N SER A 132 -7.44 8.81 9.71
CA SER A 132 -6.93 9.18 11.03
C SER A 132 -5.67 8.36 11.31
N CYS A 133 -4.56 9.03 11.57
CA CYS A 133 -3.27 8.41 11.84
C CYS A 133 -2.75 8.87 13.20
N PHE A 134 -1.98 8.00 13.84
CA PHE A 134 -1.41 8.21 15.16
C PHE A 134 0.08 7.91 15.11
N LYS A 135 0.86 8.64 15.90
CA LYS A 135 2.32 8.56 15.91
C LYS A 135 2.79 8.18 17.30
N ASP A 136 3.67 7.18 17.36
CA ASP A 136 4.48 6.80 18.50
C ASP A 136 5.93 7.21 18.16
N ALA A 137 6.37 8.33 18.70
CA ALA A 137 7.63 8.98 18.36
C ALA A 137 8.81 8.40 19.15
N ASP A 138 8.58 7.84 20.33
CA ASP A 138 9.63 7.30 21.21
C ASP A 138 9.67 5.77 21.25
N GLY A 139 8.67 5.10 20.68
CA GLY A 139 8.60 3.65 20.52
C GLY A 139 8.13 2.91 21.77
N ASP A 140 7.40 3.58 22.68
CA ASP A 140 6.97 3.01 23.94
C ASP A 140 5.66 2.18 23.85
N GLY A 141 5.04 2.12 22.67
CA GLY A 141 3.78 1.41 22.46
C GLY A 141 2.54 2.24 22.81
N THR A 142 2.68 3.56 22.98
CA THR A 142 1.60 4.52 23.18
C THR A 142 1.72 5.65 22.16
N PHE A 143 0.58 6.15 21.68
CA PHE A 143 0.59 7.26 20.71
C PHE A 143 0.74 8.62 21.40
N ASP A 144 1.73 9.40 20.97
CA ASP A 144 1.96 10.79 21.40
C ASP A 144 0.94 11.78 20.84
N GLY A 145 0.28 11.43 19.74
CA GLY A 145 -0.58 12.36 19.03
C GLY A 145 -1.20 11.81 17.75
N GLY A 146 -2.27 12.47 17.32
CA GLY A 146 -3.03 12.12 16.12
C GLY A 146 -2.92 13.17 15.01
N PHE A 147 -3.17 12.76 13.78
CA PHE A 147 -3.35 13.66 12.64
C PHE A 147 -4.23 13.02 11.56
N LYS A 148 -4.97 13.85 10.81
CA LYS A 148 -5.70 13.39 9.62
C LYS A 148 -4.84 13.56 8.36
N LYS A 149 -4.86 12.57 7.47
CA LYS A 149 -4.12 12.59 6.21
C LYS A 149 -5.03 12.21 5.04
N LYS A 150 -4.97 13.03 3.97
CA LYS A 150 -5.73 12.76 2.73
C LYS A 150 -5.25 11.46 2.09
N LEU A 151 -6.20 10.58 1.78
CA LEU A 151 -6.00 9.39 0.97
C LEU A 151 -6.01 9.76 -0.52
N GLN A 152 -5.15 9.10 -1.29
CA GLN A 152 -5.27 9.15 -2.74
C GLN A 152 -6.52 8.37 -3.17
N PRO A 153 -7.23 8.82 -4.23
CA PRO A 153 -8.38 8.08 -4.74
C PRO A 153 -7.90 6.73 -5.28
N SER A 154 -8.18 5.66 -4.55
CA SER A 154 -7.77 4.29 -4.92
C SER A 154 -8.67 3.27 -4.21
N ALA A 155 -8.61 2.03 -4.67
CA ALA A 155 -9.39 0.92 -4.11
C ALA A 155 -8.81 0.36 -2.79
N PHE A 156 -7.63 0.84 -2.38
CA PHE A 156 -7.00 0.58 -1.09
C PHE A 156 -6.30 1.85 -0.56
N PRO A 157 -6.03 1.97 0.75
CA PRO A 157 -5.48 3.17 1.36
C PRO A 157 -4.08 3.51 0.82
N GLN A 158 -3.93 4.70 0.24
CA GLN A 158 -2.62 5.19 -0.20
C GLN A 158 -2.37 6.58 0.37
N LEU A 159 -1.37 6.70 1.23
CA LEU A 159 -0.93 7.94 1.86
C LEU A 159 0.44 8.32 1.31
N ARG A 160 0.66 9.62 1.11
CA ARG A 160 1.99 10.15 0.73
C ARG A 160 2.18 11.58 1.21
N GLY A 161 3.43 11.96 1.48
CA GLY A 161 3.84 13.34 1.73
C GLY A 161 4.15 13.55 3.21
N LYS A 162 3.86 14.74 3.75
CA LYS A 162 4.22 15.05 5.14
C LYS A 162 3.02 14.97 6.09
N HIS A 163 3.26 14.56 7.32
CA HIS A 163 2.32 14.81 8.41
C HIS A 163 2.49 16.24 8.97
N ARG A 164 1.52 16.70 9.76
CA ARG A 164 1.56 18.04 10.38
C ARG A 164 2.69 18.09 11.41
N ARG A 165 3.29 19.27 11.61
CA ARG A 165 4.36 19.46 12.60
C ARG A 165 3.85 19.28 14.03
N ASN A 166 2.70 19.87 14.31
CA ASN A 166 2.03 19.74 15.60
C ASN A 166 0.97 18.65 15.46
N LEU A 167 1.13 17.58 16.23
CA LEU A 167 0.14 16.53 16.34
C LEU A 167 -1.03 17.04 17.19
N ARG A 168 -2.23 16.53 16.92
CA ARG A 168 -3.39 16.76 17.79
C ARG A 168 -3.16 15.96 19.07
N GLU A 169 -3.38 16.61 20.20
CA GLU A 169 -3.37 15.95 21.50
C GLU A 169 -4.45 14.86 21.55
N ILE A 170 -4.08 13.72 22.10
CA ILE A 170 -4.94 12.57 22.32
C ILE A 170 -4.64 12.00 23.70
N SER A 171 -5.56 11.21 24.24
CA SER A 171 -5.38 10.41 25.44
C SER A 171 -5.71 8.95 25.16
N GLY A 172 -5.08 8.04 25.92
CA GLY A 172 -5.13 6.60 25.67
C GLY A 172 -4.23 6.20 24.50
N GLY A 173 -4.66 5.23 23.69
CA GLY A 173 -3.94 4.84 22.47
C GLY A 173 -2.73 3.92 22.66
N SER A 174 -2.64 3.21 23.78
CA SER A 174 -1.71 2.08 23.87
C SER A 174 -2.09 1.00 22.86
N PHE A 175 -1.10 0.33 22.28
CA PHE A 175 -1.28 -0.67 21.23
C PHE A 175 -0.28 -1.82 21.36
N GLU A 176 -0.59 -2.92 20.69
CA GLU A 176 0.35 -4.01 20.44
C GLU A 176 0.62 -4.14 18.94
N LYS A 177 1.87 -4.45 18.58
CA LYS A 177 2.21 -4.78 17.18
C LYS A 177 1.67 -6.17 16.87
N ILE A 178 1.01 -6.30 15.73
CA ILE A 178 0.49 -7.57 15.22
C ILE A 178 1.14 -7.90 13.88
N ASP A 179 1.11 -9.17 13.50
CA ASP A 179 1.50 -9.59 12.15
C ASP A 179 0.56 -8.90 11.12
N PRO A 180 1.09 -8.22 10.08
CA PRO A 180 0.27 -7.67 8.99
C PRO A 180 -0.71 -8.68 8.36
N ARG A 181 -0.38 -9.98 8.38
CA ARG A 181 -1.26 -11.07 7.91
C ARG A 181 -2.46 -11.28 8.83
N ALA A 182 -2.36 -10.90 10.09
CA ALA A 182 -3.43 -11.01 11.08
C ALA A 182 -4.48 -9.89 10.99
N LEU A 183 -4.28 -8.88 10.14
CA LEU A 183 -5.31 -7.86 9.89
C LEU A 183 -6.60 -8.54 9.43
N THR A 184 -7.73 -8.07 9.93
CA THR A 184 -9.06 -8.56 9.51
C THR A 184 -9.40 -8.00 8.14
N LYS A 185 -8.99 -6.75 7.86
CA LYS A 185 -9.22 -6.15 6.57
C LYS A 185 -8.25 -6.67 5.53
N VAL A 186 -8.80 -7.11 4.40
CA VAL A 186 -8.04 -7.72 3.31
C VAL A 186 -8.01 -6.77 2.13
N TYR A 187 -6.81 -6.40 1.72
CA TYR A 187 -6.53 -5.79 0.43
C TYR A 187 -5.89 -6.81 -0.49
N TYR A 188 -6.08 -6.65 -1.79
CA TYR A 188 -5.58 -7.62 -2.77
C TYR A 188 -5.12 -6.97 -4.06
N VAL A 189 -4.28 -7.72 -4.76
CA VAL A 189 -3.98 -7.58 -6.18
C VAL A 189 -4.13 -8.95 -6.83
N GLY A 190 -4.60 -8.99 -8.07
CA GLY A 190 -4.83 -10.24 -8.76
C GLY A 190 -4.96 -10.11 -10.27
N ILE A 191 -4.94 -11.26 -10.93
CA ILE A 191 -5.24 -11.42 -12.35
C ILE A 191 -6.68 -11.91 -12.44
N GLU A 192 -7.58 -11.07 -12.93
CA GLU A 192 -9.00 -11.38 -13.13
C GLU A 192 -9.22 -11.85 -14.58
N PHE A 193 -10.02 -12.90 -14.74
CA PHE A 193 -10.45 -13.41 -16.04
C PHE A 193 -11.73 -12.68 -16.49
N ASP A 194 -11.61 -11.91 -17.57
CA ASP A 194 -12.73 -11.29 -18.26
C ASP A 194 -13.00 -12.08 -19.54
N GLY A 195 -13.86 -13.08 -19.42
CA GLY A 195 -14.25 -14.02 -20.46
C GLY A 195 -15.10 -13.42 -21.58
N ARG A 196 -15.49 -12.14 -21.48
CA ARG A 196 -16.22 -11.45 -22.54
C ARG A 196 -15.25 -10.65 -23.40
N GLY A 197 -15.13 -11.03 -24.67
CA GLY A 197 -14.58 -10.10 -25.65
C GLY A 197 -15.46 -8.85 -25.75
N PHE A 198 -14.85 -7.70 -26.04
CA PHE A 198 -15.49 -6.38 -26.09
C PHE A 198 -16.79 -6.32 -26.95
N LEU A 199 -17.03 -7.33 -27.81
CA LEU A 199 -18.24 -7.44 -28.62
C LEU A 199 -18.90 -8.83 -28.61
N ALA A 200 -18.52 -9.77 -27.74
CA ALA A 200 -19.00 -11.17 -27.72
C ALA A 200 -18.87 -11.96 -29.05
N ILE A 201 -18.25 -11.37 -30.08
CA ILE A 201 -18.07 -11.95 -31.43
C ILE A 201 -16.70 -12.65 -31.58
N GLY A 202 -15.76 -12.38 -30.67
CA GLY A 202 -14.40 -12.94 -30.71
C GLY A 202 -14.23 -14.19 -29.86
N LYS A 203 -13.40 -15.13 -30.34
CA LYS A 203 -12.87 -16.25 -29.53
C LYS A 203 -11.84 -15.80 -28.49
N SER A 204 -11.41 -14.54 -28.55
CA SER A 204 -10.44 -13.97 -27.63
C SER A 204 -10.98 -13.89 -26.20
N ARG A 205 -10.07 -14.05 -25.25
CA ARG A 205 -10.33 -14.16 -23.82
C ARG A 205 -9.38 -13.24 -23.11
N TYR A 206 -9.91 -12.42 -22.20
CA TYR A 206 -9.17 -11.30 -21.66
C TYR A 206 -8.83 -11.52 -20.20
N PHE A 207 -7.71 -10.96 -19.79
CA PHE A 207 -7.28 -10.92 -18.41
C PHE A 207 -6.90 -9.49 -18.07
N ARG A 208 -7.15 -9.08 -16.83
CA ARG A 208 -6.78 -7.76 -16.33
C ARG A 208 -6.15 -7.87 -14.96
N VAL A 209 -5.28 -6.93 -14.63
CA VAL A 209 -4.83 -6.75 -13.25
C VAL A 209 -5.90 -5.98 -12.50
N ALA A 210 -6.52 -6.61 -11.51
CA ALA A 210 -7.45 -5.98 -10.60
C ALA A 210 -6.85 -5.87 -9.20
N PHE A 211 -7.23 -4.84 -8.46
CA PHE A 211 -6.76 -4.59 -7.11
C PHE A 211 -7.88 -3.95 -6.28
N GLY A 212 -7.84 -4.09 -4.97
CA GLY A 212 -8.83 -3.46 -4.12
C GLY A 212 -8.92 -4.03 -2.73
N GLY A 213 -10.06 -3.83 -2.10
CA GLY A 213 -10.43 -4.42 -0.82
C GLY A 213 -11.91 -4.72 -0.79
N GLU A 214 -12.48 -4.82 0.40
CA GLU A 214 -13.89 -5.18 0.61
C GLU A 214 -14.89 -4.26 -0.11
N TYR A 215 -14.58 -2.95 -0.22
CA TYR A 215 -15.56 -1.94 -0.66
C TYR A 215 -15.30 -1.34 -2.04
N ALA A 216 -14.15 -1.62 -2.62
CA ALA A 216 -13.76 -1.01 -3.88
C ALA A 216 -12.87 -1.96 -4.67
N LYS A 217 -13.12 -2.01 -5.98
CA LYS A 217 -12.28 -2.68 -6.97
C LYS A 217 -11.78 -1.61 -7.95
N GLY A 218 -10.49 -1.66 -8.25
CA GLY A 218 -9.85 -0.90 -9.32
C GLY A 218 -9.17 -1.87 -10.29
N GLU A 219 -8.91 -1.37 -11.50
CA GLU A 219 -8.33 -2.16 -12.59
C GLU A 219 -7.19 -1.36 -13.22
N LEU A 220 -6.11 -2.04 -13.61
CA LEU A 220 -5.07 -1.42 -14.43
C LEU A 220 -5.50 -1.42 -15.90
N SER A 221 -5.06 -0.41 -16.66
CA SER A 221 -5.42 -0.23 -18.06
C SER A 221 -4.84 -1.27 -19.03
N ARG A 222 -3.91 -2.12 -18.56
CA ARG A 222 -3.28 -3.15 -19.39
C ARG A 222 -4.12 -4.43 -19.36
N TRP A 223 -4.49 -4.88 -20.54
CA TRP A 223 -5.19 -6.13 -20.79
C TRP A 223 -4.22 -7.15 -21.37
N PHE A 224 -4.46 -8.43 -21.08
CA PHE A 224 -3.80 -9.57 -21.71
C PHE A 224 -4.86 -10.39 -22.43
N SER A 225 -4.52 -11.05 -23.52
CA SER A 225 -5.49 -11.86 -24.25
C SER A 225 -4.90 -13.13 -24.84
N THR A 226 -5.71 -14.18 -24.87
CA THR A 226 -5.44 -15.41 -25.63
C THR A 226 -6.59 -15.70 -26.58
N ASP A 227 -6.29 -16.33 -27.71
CA ASP A 227 -7.28 -16.92 -28.59
C ASP A 227 -7.41 -18.41 -28.28
N GLY A 228 -8.63 -18.95 -28.37
CA GLY A 228 -8.89 -20.30 -27.92
C GLY A 228 -8.40 -21.44 -28.82
N ASP A 229 -7.91 -21.11 -30.02
CA ASP A 229 -7.42 -22.10 -30.98
C ASP A 229 -5.94 -22.50 -30.70
N GLU A 230 -5.26 -21.86 -29.74
CA GLU A 230 -3.83 -22.03 -29.44
C GLU A 230 -3.56 -22.60 -28.03
N LEU A 231 -4.42 -23.49 -27.52
CA LEU A 231 -4.27 -24.07 -26.18
C LEU A 231 -3.47 -25.40 -26.18
N PRO A 232 -2.69 -25.70 -25.12
CA PRO A 232 -2.46 -24.86 -23.94
C PRO A 232 -1.59 -23.64 -24.26
N LYS A 233 -1.87 -22.50 -23.62
CA LYS A 233 -1.13 -21.25 -23.83
C LYS A 233 -0.60 -20.68 -22.52
N GLU A 234 0.70 -20.47 -22.46
CA GLU A 234 1.34 -19.71 -21.38
C GLU A 234 1.02 -18.23 -21.53
N MET A 235 0.66 -17.63 -20.41
CA MET A 235 0.32 -16.22 -20.25
C MET A 235 1.15 -15.66 -19.09
N GLY A 236 1.40 -14.36 -19.11
CA GLY A 236 2.19 -13.74 -18.05
C GLY A 236 1.92 -12.26 -17.87
N ALA A 237 2.07 -11.83 -16.62
CA ALA A 237 2.09 -10.42 -16.24
C ALA A 237 3.52 -10.07 -15.82
N GLU A 238 4.42 -9.87 -16.79
CA GLU A 238 5.87 -9.66 -16.58
C GLU A 238 6.20 -8.65 -15.47
N GLY A 239 5.49 -7.50 -15.44
CA GLY A 239 5.69 -6.46 -14.42
C GLY A 239 5.32 -6.89 -13.00
N LEU A 240 4.58 -7.98 -12.83
CA LEU A 240 4.17 -8.57 -11.56
C LEU A 240 4.79 -9.95 -11.30
N GLY A 241 5.59 -10.48 -12.23
CA GLY A 241 6.26 -11.78 -12.09
C GLY A 241 5.33 -13.00 -12.17
N ALA A 242 4.03 -12.81 -12.44
CA ALA A 242 3.08 -13.91 -12.50
C ALA A 242 3.07 -14.60 -13.88
N LYS A 243 2.97 -15.93 -13.87
CA LYS A 243 2.77 -16.78 -15.04
C LYS A 243 1.67 -17.81 -14.81
N TRP A 244 0.87 -18.04 -15.82
CA TRP A 244 -0.19 -19.04 -15.79
C TRP A 244 -0.40 -19.63 -17.17
N THR A 245 -0.82 -20.89 -17.22
CA THR A 245 -1.12 -21.59 -18.46
C THR A 245 -2.63 -21.80 -18.55
N VAL A 246 -3.23 -21.29 -19.62
CA VAL A 246 -4.62 -21.61 -19.98
C VAL A 246 -4.62 -22.97 -20.66
N LEU A 247 -5.29 -23.95 -20.07
CA LEU A 247 -5.35 -25.33 -20.54
C LEU A 247 -6.58 -25.59 -21.43
N GLY A 248 -7.69 -24.89 -21.16
CA GLY A 248 -8.99 -25.19 -21.76
C GLY A 248 -10.04 -24.12 -21.53
N PHE A 249 -11.13 -24.19 -22.29
CA PHE A 249 -12.37 -23.45 -22.05
C PHE A 249 -13.49 -24.45 -21.79
N GLU A 250 -14.29 -24.19 -20.76
CA GLU A 250 -15.38 -25.08 -20.34
C GLU A 250 -16.53 -24.20 -19.82
N ASP A 251 -17.70 -24.24 -20.47
CA ASP A 251 -18.93 -23.57 -20.02
C ASP A 251 -18.81 -22.09 -19.59
N GLY A 252 -18.00 -21.31 -20.32
CA GLY A 252 -17.77 -19.89 -20.01
C GLY A 252 -16.75 -19.64 -18.89
N ALA A 253 -16.15 -20.70 -18.36
CA ALA A 253 -14.97 -20.70 -17.51
C ALA A 253 -13.71 -21.04 -18.31
N ILE A 254 -12.56 -20.86 -17.67
CA ILE A 254 -11.26 -21.33 -18.15
C ILE A 254 -10.70 -22.37 -17.21
N ARG A 255 -10.04 -23.39 -17.76
CA ARG A 255 -9.16 -24.26 -17.00
C ARG A 255 -7.76 -23.67 -17.03
N VAL A 256 -7.21 -23.36 -15.87
CA VAL A 256 -5.93 -22.66 -15.72
C VAL A 256 -5.04 -23.36 -14.70
N ARG A 257 -3.75 -23.47 -15.02
CA ARG A 257 -2.70 -23.79 -14.06
C ARG A 257 -1.91 -22.53 -13.74
N VAL A 258 -1.67 -22.25 -12.47
CA VAL A 258 -0.80 -21.15 -12.04
C VAL A 258 0.62 -21.70 -11.97
N ASP A 259 1.50 -21.22 -12.84
CA ASP A 259 2.89 -21.69 -12.92
C ASP A 259 3.78 -20.88 -11.97
N GLU A 260 3.59 -19.56 -11.92
CA GLU A 260 4.29 -18.65 -11.01
C GLU A 260 3.28 -17.65 -10.42
N PRO A 261 3.17 -17.50 -9.08
CA PRO A 261 2.32 -16.48 -8.46
C PRO A 261 2.89 -15.07 -8.71
N LEU A 262 2.17 -14.04 -8.27
CA LEU A 262 2.72 -12.68 -8.26
C LEU A 262 3.93 -12.64 -7.32
N GLU A 263 4.99 -12.01 -7.80
CA GLU A 263 6.23 -11.82 -7.06
C GLU A 263 6.01 -10.94 -5.82
N GLN A 264 6.64 -11.31 -4.71
CA GLN A 264 6.64 -10.49 -3.51
C GLN A 264 7.41 -9.20 -3.75
N LYS A 265 6.69 -8.09 -3.91
CA LYS A 265 7.29 -6.76 -4.11
C LYS A 265 6.35 -5.63 -3.69
N PRO A 266 6.90 -4.40 -3.53
CA PRO A 266 6.08 -3.22 -3.35
C PRO A 266 5.05 -3.02 -4.47
N PHE A 267 3.84 -2.64 -4.09
CA PHE A 267 2.73 -2.36 -4.97
C PHE A 267 2.12 -0.99 -4.64
N ALA A 268 1.95 -0.16 -5.66
CA ALA A 268 1.32 1.14 -5.56
C ALA A 268 0.58 1.46 -6.86
N VAL A 269 -0.49 2.25 -6.76
CA VAL A 269 -1.29 2.64 -7.93
C VAL A 269 -1.30 4.15 -8.06
N SER A 270 -0.85 4.65 -9.21
CA SER A 270 -0.95 6.06 -9.57
C SER A 270 -2.01 6.26 -10.65
N ILE A 271 -2.96 7.16 -10.42
CA ILE A 271 -3.95 7.56 -11.41
C ILE A 271 -3.43 8.78 -12.16
N ARG A 272 -3.42 8.71 -13.50
CA ARG A 272 -3.10 9.86 -14.37
C ARG A 272 -4.34 10.22 -15.17
N VAL A 273 -4.79 11.47 -15.03
CA VAL A 273 -5.89 12.03 -15.83
C VAL A 273 -5.29 12.83 -16.97
N THR A 274 -5.56 12.41 -18.21
CA THR A 274 -5.17 13.15 -19.41
C THR A 274 -6.37 13.96 -19.89
N ILE A 275 -6.29 15.28 -19.78
CA ILE A 275 -7.27 16.20 -20.36
C ILE A 275 -6.85 16.45 -21.81
N ARG A 276 -7.74 16.14 -22.75
CA ARG A 276 -7.58 16.45 -24.18
C ARG A 276 -8.35 17.69 -24.54
#